data_AF-A0A8U1F5S2-F1
#
_entry.id   AF-A0A8U1F5S2-F1
#
_cell.length_a   1.000
_cell.length_b   1.000
_cell.length_c   1.000
_cell.angle_alpha   90.00
_cell.angle_beta   90.00
_cell.angle_gamma   90.00
#
_symmetry.space_group_name_H-M   'P 1'
#
loop_
_entity.id
_entity.type
_entity.pdbx_description
1 polymer ?
#
loop_
_entity_poly.entity_id
_entity_poly.type
_entity_poly.pdbx_seq_one_letter_code
_entity_poly.pdbx_strand_id
1 'polypeptide(L)'
;MNKLAGKRKGFALGATIQSKTKGIWMWCVPHPEKRDHTLVLLDTEGLGDVEKGDEKNDNWIFSLAVLLSSTLVYNSLGTIDNNALEKLHYVTELTEHIKVKSNQRDGEESSEYLRYFPSFVWTVRDFTLTLEVDGRPITANEYLENALKRRTGHSKKNQAYNLPRSCLRNYFSPRWCFVFERPASGDKMRRMEELTDSDLEPAFLEQAKEFCDHVFKEAKTKTLKQGLKVTGRLLGNLAETYVSAIRSGQIPCLDNAVLALAQIENSSAIERARAHYQKGMADWVAYPTETQEELSEVHAVMEKEAVAIFINNSFKDEDQKYQLELMKVLQEEYEKICERNYKESQKACESKIECIFAPLEEKIRDDSYMTPGGYKEYCNDLKLATSEYRSEGGRGVKAEEVLKEYLERKAIIGQTILSADQSLTEAEQRAEAEQAKREASERENRAMEEQLVVQERLRADQQRTYEENVNQLMERMERDIINALAEHDRVLQARLKEQNDLLQQGFDDRAHQMQREIDALKGAKAQEEEKKPSFMSTALDTVGTAATLFLPGILPKVGGMAVKWLSKWF
;
A
#
# COMPACT_ATOMS: atom_id res chain seq x y z
N MET A 1 -29.98 0.10 10.27
CA MET A 1 -29.08 0.74 9.27
C MET A 1 -29.24 2.25 9.17
N ASN A 2 -30.40 2.83 8.83
CA ASN A 2 -30.54 4.30 8.72
C ASN A 2 -30.14 5.09 9.98
N LYS A 3 -30.45 4.56 11.18
CA LYS A 3 -30.00 5.14 12.46
C LYS A 3 -28.47 5.20 12.60
N LEU A 4 -27.74 4.15 12.16
CA LEU A 4 -26.27 4.15 12.12
C LEU A 4 -25.70 5.17 11.12
N ALA A 5 -26.41 5.45 10.03
CA ALA A 5 -26.02 6.51 9.10
C ALA A 5 -26.24 7.92 9.67
N GLY A 6 -26.95 8.06 10.80
CA GLY A 6 -27.37 9.36 11.34
C GLY A 6 -28.37 10.08 10.43
N LYS A 7 -29.09 9.36 9.56
CA LYS A 7 -30.04 9.92 8.59
C LYS A 7 -31.43 9.32 8.78
N ARG A 8 -32.46 10.14 8.62
CA ARG A 8 -33.87 9.69 8.66
C ARG A 8 -34.26 8.93 7.40
N LYS A 9 -33.76 9.36 6.24
CA LYS A 9 -33.99 8.75 4.93
C LYS A 9 -32.69 8.16 4.39
N GLY A 10 -32.79 7.02 3.71
CA GLY A 10 -31.63 6.22 3.30
C GLY A 10 -32.07 4.95 2.59
N PHE A 11 -31.76 3.79 3.18
CA PHE A 11 -32.33 2.51 2.75
C PHE A 11 -33.87 2.56 2.85
N ALA A 12 -34.55 2.09 1.81
CA ALA A 12 -36.01 2.10 1.72
C ALA A 12 -36.63 1.14 2.75
N LEU A 13 -37.69 1.55 3.45
CA LEU A 13 -38.28 0.74 4.53
C LEU A 13 -39.53 0.02 4.03
N GLY A 14 -39.58 -1.31 4.10
CA GLY A 14 -40.76 -2.10 3.77
C GLY A 14 -41.95 -1.79 4.67
N ALA A 15 -43.12 -1.49 4.09
CA ALA A 15 -44.39 -1.36 4.83
C ALA A 15 -45.41 -2.46 4.46
N THR A 16 -45.08 -3.29 3.47
CA THR A 16 -45.90 -4.39 2.95
C THR A 16 -45.20 -5.72 3.19
N ILE A 17 -45.91 -6.82 2.94
CA ILE A 17 -45.37 -8.18 3.05
C ILE A 17 -44.27 -8.50 2.01
N GLN A 18 -44.08 -7.63 1.01
CA GLN A 18 -43.06 -7.79 -0.02
C GLN A 18 -41.71 -7.29 0.49
N SER A 19 -40.67 -8.09 0.29
CA SER A 19 -39.29 -7.69 0.56
C SER A 19 -38.90 -6.52 -0.34
N LYS A 20 -38.50 -5.39 0.29
CA LYS A 20 -38.05 -4.19 -0.45
C LYS A 20 -36.58 -4.25 -0.86
N THR A 21 -35.71 -4.76 0.01
CA THR A 21 -34.27 -4.90 -0.28
C THR A 21 -34.04 -6.18 -1.07
N LYS A 22 -33.44 -6.09 -2.27
CA LYS A 22 -33.01 -7.23 -3.08
C LYS A 22 -31.49 -7.26 -3.17
N GLY A 23 -30.87 -8.41 -2.88
CA GLY A 23 -29.42 -8.56 -2.80
C GLY A 23 -28.78 -7.87 -1.58
N ILE A 24 -27.62 -7.22 -1.78
CA ILE A 24 -26.89 -6.48 -0.73
C ILE A 24 -26.71 -5.03 -1.19
N TRP A 25 -27.25 -4.09 -0.42
CA TRP A 25 -27.13 -2.67 -0.66
C TRP A 25 -26.04 -2.08 0.21
N MET A 26 -25.28 -1.12 -0.33
CA MET A 26 -24.15 -0.50 0.35
C MET A 26 -24.36 1.00 0.49
N TRP A 27 -24.05 1.55 1.67
CA TRP A 27 -23.99 2.99 1.91
C TRP A 27 -22.72 3.36 2.67
N CYS A 28 -21.87 4.14 2.02
CA CYS A 28 -20.62 4.65 2.60
C CYS A 28 -20.86 6.05 3.19
N VAL A 29 -20.55 6.24 4.47
CA VAL A 29 -20.61 7.53 5.17
C VAL A 29 -19.33 7.75 5.99
N PRO A 30 -18.93 9.01 6.26
CA PRO A 30 -17.83 9.28 7.19
C PRO A 30 -18.11 8.65 8.55
N HIS A 31 -17.11 8.03 9.18
CA HIS A 31 -17.30 7.45 10.50
C HIS A 31 -17.48 8.57 11.54
N PRO A 32 -18.52 8.54 12.39
CA PRO A 32 -18.85 9.66 13.28
C PRO A 32 -17.77 9.93 14.34
N GLU A 33 -17.08 8.88 14.82
CA GLU A 33 -16.05 9.00 15.86
C GLU A 33 -14.59 8.89 15.36
N LYS A 34 -14.36 8.39 14.14
CA LYS A 34 -13.01 8.05 13.62
C LYS A 34 -12.75 8.85 12.35
N ARG A 35 -12.01 9.96 12.46
CA ARG A 35 -11.86 10.96 11.38
C ARG A 35 -11.31 10.37 10.06
N ASP A 36 -10.37 9.44 10.14
CA ASP A 36 -9.72 8.85 8.96
C ASP A 36 -10.39 7.55 8.49
N HIS A 37 -11.65 7.31 8.88
CA HIS A 37 -12.37 6.08 8.56
C HIS A 37 -13.71 6.35 7.87
N THR A 38 -14.08 5.41 7.01
CA THR A 38 -15.40 5.33 6.39
C THR A 38 -16.21 4.22 7.06
N LEU A 39 -17.43 4.54 7.51
CA LEU A 39 -18.41 3.55 7.93
C LEU A 39 -19.15 3.05 6.68
N VAL A 40 -19.02 1.76 6.40
CA VAL A 40 -19.72 1.09 5.30
C VAL A 40 -20.88 0.29 5.87
N LEU A 41 -22.10 0.69 5.51
CA LEU A 41 -23.33 0.03 5.93
C LEU A 41 -23.80 -0.90 4.82
N LEU A 42 -23.90 -2.20 5.13
CA LEU A 42 -24.40 -3.23 4.21
C LEU A 42 -25.79 -3.70 4.66
N ASP A 43 -26.83 -3.34 3.90
CA ASP A 43 -28.21 -3.77 4.14
C ASP A 43 -28.52 -4.97 3.23
N THR A 44 -28.82 -6.11 3.82
CA THR A 44 -29.07 -7.35 3.08
C THR A 44 -30.56 -7.56 2.85
N GLU A 45 -30.89 -8.26 1.79
CA GLU A 45 -32.22 -8.82 1.62
C GLU A 45 -32.60 -9.76 2.78
N GLY A 46 -33.90 -9.83 3.07
CA GLY A 46 -34.44 -10.70 4.11
C GLY A 46 -34.23 -12.18 3.77
N LEU A 47 -33.77 -12.94 4.77
CA LEU A 47 -33.62 -14.39 4.70
C LEU A 47 -34.99 -15.06 4.84
N GLY A 48 -35.25 -16.11 4.05
CA GLY A 48 -36.49 -16.90 4.12
C GLY A 48 -37.72 -16.18 3.53
N ASP A 49 -37.52 -15.30 2.55
CA ASP A 49 -38.61 -14.63 1.84
C ASP A 49 -39.42 -15.63 0.99
N VAL A 50 -40.73 -15.72 1.24
CA VAL A 50 -41.64 -16.74 0.67
C VAL A 50 -41.83 -16.59 -0.84
N GLU A 51 -41.60 -15.39 -1.39
CA GLU A 51 -41.62 -15.19 -2.85
C GLU A 51 -40.35 -15.72 -3.55
N LYS A 52 -39.32 -16.10 -2.79
CA LYS A 52 -38.11 -16.74 -3.32
C LYS A 52 -38.30 -18.25 -3.39
N GLY A 53 -38.09 -18.81 -4.58
CA GLY A 53 -38.04 -20.27 -4.78
C GLY A 53 -36.67 -20.91 -4.53
N ASP A 54 -35.65 -20.17 -4.10
CA ASP A 54 -34.26 -20.67 -4.01
C ASP A 54 -33.55 -20.28 -2.69
N GLU A 55 -33.57 -21.20 -1.73
CA GLU A 55 -32.84 -21.12 -0.44
C GLU A 55 -31.32 -20.93 -0.63
N LYS A 56 -30.75 -21.33 -1.78
CA LYS A 56 -29.30 -21.23 -2.03
C LYS A 56 -28.82 -19.79 -2.13
N ASN A 57 -29.65 -18.87 -2.60
CA ASN A 57 -29.26 -17.46 -2.70
C ASN A 57 -29.13 -16.81 -1.31
N ASP A 58 -29.96 -17.22 -0.35
CA ASP A 58 -29.93 -16.71 1.02
C ASP A 58 -28.62 -17.13 1.73
N ASN A 59 -28.16 -18.37 1.51
CA ASN A 59 -26.84 -18.83 1.98
C ASN A 59 -25.69 -17.96 1.45
N TRP A 60 -25.75 -17.59 0.16
CA TRP A 60 -24.72 -16.73 -0.45
C TRP A 60 -24.77 -15.30 0.06
N ILE A 61 -25.96 -14.71 0.20
CA ILE A 61 -26.13 -13.37 0.77
C ILE A 61 -25.56 -13.33 2.20
N PHE A 62 -25.88 -14.33 3.02
CA PHE A 62 -25.37 -14.44 4.38
C PHE A 62 -23.84 -14.61 4.41
N SER A 63 -23.29 -15.50 3.57
CA SER A 63 -21.86 -15.74 3.47
C SER A 63 -21.09 -14.51 3.00
N LEU A 64 -21.62 -13.76 2.03
CA LEU A 64 -21.04 -12.49 1.58
C LEU A 64 -21.10 -11.41 2.66
N ALA A 65 -22.19 -11.34 3.44
CA ALA A 65 -22.29 -10.42 4.57
C ALA A 65 -21.22 -10.72 5.63
N VAL A 66 -20.95 -11.99 5.92
CA VAL A 66 -19.86 -12.42 6.81
C VAL A 66 -18.50 -11.99 6.24
N LEU A 67 -18.24 -12.29 4.96
CA LEU A 67 -16.93 -12.03 4.34
C LEU A 67 -16.61 -10.54 4.22
N LEU A 68 -17.61 -9.70 3.89
CA LEU A 68 -17.41 -8.29 3.59
C LEU A 68 -17.49 -7.38 4.83
N SER A 69 -18.11 -7.83 5.93
CA SER A 69 -18.27 -7.01 7.14
C SER A 69 -17.15 -7.22 8.17
N SER A 70 -16.94 -6.22 9.03
CA SER A 70 -16.18 -6.36 10.29
C SER A 70 -17.08 -6.61 11.50
N THR A 71 -18.37 -6.29 11.38
CA THR A 71 -19.41 -6.54 12.38
C THR A 71 -20.66 -7.01 11.66
N LEU A 72 -21.10 -8.23 11.97
CA LEU A 72 -22.32 -8.81 11.45
C LEU A 72 -23.46 -8.56 12.43
N VAL A 73 -24.48 -7.83 12.00
CA VAL A 73 -25.69 -7.57 12.79
C VAL A 73 -26.78 -8.52 12.35
N TYR A 74 -27.11 -9.51 13.18
CA TYR A 74 -28.26 -10.37 12.97
C TYR A 74 -29.47 -9.77 13.68
N ASN A 75 -30.56 -9.56 12.92
CA ASN A 75 -31.77 -8.90 13.42
C ASN A 75 -32.96 -9.88 13.38
N SER A 76 -33.55 -10.15 14.53
CA SER A 76 -34.73 -11.01 14.68
C SER A 76 -35.85 -10.33 15.46
N LEU A 77 -37.09 -10.76 15.27
CA LEU A 77 -38.25 -10.35 16.06
C LEU A 77 -38.46 -11.29 17.25
N GLY A 78 -38.92 -10.76 18.38
CA GLY A 78 -39.39 -11.55 19.53
C GLY A 78 -38.28 -11.89 20.52
N THR A 79 -37.96 -13.17 20.66
CA THR A 79 -37.03 -13.69 21.68
C THR A 79 -36.03 -14.66 21.03
N ILE A 80 -34.92 -14.94 21.71
CA ILE A 80 -33.94 -15.95 21.31
C ILE A 80 -34.40 -17.30 21.85
N ASP A 81 -35.33 -17.94 21.15
CA ASP A 81 -35.77 -19.31 21.42
C ASP A 81 -35.05 -20.33 20.54
N ASN A 82 -35.42 -21.61 20.63
CA ASN A 82 -34.82 -22.65 19.79
C ASN A 82 -35.16 -22.47 18.32
N ASN A 83 -36.35 -21.98 17.98
CA ASN A 83 -36.73 -21.74 16.59
C ASN A 83 -35.90 -20.59 15.99
N ALA A 84 -35.60 -19.54 16.75
CA ALA A 84 -34.74 -18.45 16.30
C ALA A 84 -33.31 -18.95 16.00
N LEU A 85 -32.79 -19.88 16.81
CA LEU A 85 -31.48 -20.50 16.58
C LEU A 85 -31.49 -21.54 15.44
N GLU A 86 -32.56 -22.28 15.25
CA GLU A 86 -32.74 -23.20 14.11
C GLU A 86 -32.87 -22.41 12.79
N LYS A 87 -33.55 -21.25 12.80
CA LYS A 87 -33.56 -20.31 11.68
C LYS A 87 -32.18 -19.75 11.35
N LEU A 88 -31.22 -19.88 12.25
CA LEU A 88 -29.83 -19.52 12.03
C LEU A 88 -28.99 -20.68 11.46
N HIS A 89 -29.61 -21.70 10.85
CA HIS A 89 -28.91 -22.80 10.17
C HIS A 89 -27.86 -22.33 9.16
N TYR A 90 -28.02 -21.14 8.57
CA TYR A 90 -27.00 -20.47 7.75
C TYR A 90 -25.61 -20.46 8.38
N VAL A 91 -25.52 -20.28 9.71
CA VAL A 91 -24.25 -20.28 10.45
C VAL A 91 -23.62 -21.67 10.49
N THR A 92 -24.41 -22.73 10.47
CA THR A 92 -23.91 -24.12 10.45
C THR A 92 -23.38 -24.51 9.08
N GLU A 93 -23.84 -23.86 8.02
CA GLU A 93 -23.43 -24.12 6.63
C GLU A 93 -22.31 -23.18 6.16
N LEU A 94 -21.85 -22.23 6.99
CA LEU A 94 -20.79 -21.28 6.61
C LEU A 94 -19.50 -21.98 6.16
N THR A 95 -19.16 -23.11 6.77
CA THR A 95 -17.97 -23.89 6.39
C THR A 95 -18.11 -24.59 5.04
N GLU A 96 -19.34 -24.77 4.56
CA GLU A 96 -19.61 -25.30 3.21
C GLU A 96 -19.55 -24.19 2.15
N HIS A 97 -19.77 -22.94 2.56
CA HIS A 97 -19.87 -21.78 1.68
C HIS A 97 -18.66 -20.82 1.77
N ILE A 98 -17.73 -21.04 2.71
CA ILE A 98 -16.53 -20.21 2.88
C ILE A 98 -15.33 -21.10 3.19
N LYS A 99 -14.26 -20.94 2.42
CA LYS A 99 -12.95 -21.54 2.70
C LYS A 99 -11.97 -20.51 3.24
N VAL A 100 -11.24 -20.83 4.31
CA VAL A 100 -10.20 -19.93 4.84
C VAL A 100 -8.83 -20.25 4.23
N LYS A 101 -8.60 -21.51 3.86
CA LYS A 101 -7.36 -21.99 3.21
C LYS A 101 -7.67 -22.75 1.92
N SER A 102 -6.77 -22.68 0.95
CA SER A 102 -6.90 -23.40 -0.34
C SER A 102 -6.76 -24.93 -0.20
N ASN A 103 -5.94 -25.39 0.75
CA ASN A 103 -5.63 -26.82 0.99
C ASN A 103 -6.27 -27.37 2.26
N GLN A 104 -7.55 -27.06 2.51
CA GLN A 104 -8.27 -27.52 3.70
C GLN A 104 -8.44 -29.06 3.74
N ARG A 105 -8.17 -29.66 4.91
CA ARG A 105 -8.53 -31.04 5.28
C ARG A 105 -9.51 -30.97 6.45
N ASP A 106 -10.56 -31.79 6.43
CA ASP A 106 -11.60 -31.79 7.46
C ASP A 106 -11.03 -32.02 8.87
N GLY A 107 -11.37 -31.14 9.82
CA GLY A 107 -11.27 -31.43 11.26
C GLY A 107 -10.48 -30.46 12.16
N GLU A 108 -9.74 -29.47 11.63
CA GLU A 108 -8.91 -28.55 12.45
C GLU A 108 -9.01 -27.08 11.98
N GLU A 109 -10.18 -26.43 12.12
CA GLU A 109 -10.41 -25.17 11.39
C GLU A 109 -11.05 -24.01 12.17
N SER A 110 -11.58 -24.22 13.37
CA SER A 110 -12.42 -23.20 14.00
C SER A 110 -11.66 -21.91 14.40
N SER A 111 -10.36 -22.00 14.69
CA SER A 111 -9.50 -20.87 15.06
C SER A 111 -9.20 -19.93 13.90
N GLU A 112 -9.16 -20.45 12.67
CA GLU A 112 -8.92 -19.68 11.44
C GLU A 112 -10.18 -18.89 11.05
N TYR A 113 -11.38 -19.50 11.15
CA TYR A 113 -12.63 -18.76 10.95
C TYR A 113 -12.77 -17.61 11.94
N LEU A 114 -12.51 -17.87 13.23
CA LEU A 114 -12.56 -16.88 14.31
C LEU A 114 -11.65 -15.65 14.06
N ARG A 115 -10.53 -15.87 13.38
CA ARG A 115 -9.56 -14.82 13.07
C ARG A 115 -10.09 -13.79 12.06
N TYR A 116 -10.88 -14.24 11.07
CA TYR A 116 -11.28 -13.38 9.93
C TYR A 116 -12.77 -13.07 9.88
N PHE A 117 -13.57 -13.81 10.63
CA PHE A 117 -14.99 -13.56 10.74
C PHE A 117 -15.25 -12.30 11.57
N PRO A 118 -16.35 -11.59 11.25
CA PRO A 118 -16.69 -10.36 11.93
C PRO A 118 -17.00 -10.62 13.41
N SER A 119 -17.04 -9.54 14.18
CA SER A 119 -17.78 -9.59 15.45
C SER A 119 -19.27 -9.78 15.19
N PHE A 120 -20.01 -10.33 16.14
CA PHE A 120 -21.42 -10.64 15.96
C PHE A 120 -22.29 -9.84 16.93
N VAL A 121 -23.36 -9.23 16.41
CA VAL A 121 -24.36 -8.53 17.22
C VAL A 121 -25.72 -9.15 16.94
N TRP A 122 -26.38 -9.65 17.98
CA TRP A 122 -27.77 -10.06 17.90
C TRP A 122 -28.69 -8.92 18.36
N THR A 123 -29.44 -8.36 17.43
CA THR A 123 -30.48 -7.35 17.70
C THR A 123 -31.84 -8.03 17.76
N VAL A 124 -32.48 -7.97 18.93
CA VAL A 124 -33.76 -8.62 19.21
C VAL A 124 -34.84 -7.54 19.30
N ARG A 125 -35.68 -7.48 18.29
CA ARG A 125 -36.71 -6.45 18.10
C ARG A 125 -38.03 -6.86 18.75
N ASP A 126 -38.81 -5.87 19.17
CA ASP A 126 -40.11 -6.05 19.82
C ASP A 126 -40.01 -6.99 21.05
N PHE A 127 -38.95 -6.80 21.84
CA PHE A 127 -38.68 -7.58 23.04
C PHE A 127 -39.69 -7.23 24.13
N THR A 128 -40.31 -8.25 24.73
CA THR A 128 -41.43 -8.10 25.68
C THR A 128 -41.16 -8.76 27.03
N LEU A 129 -40.02 -9.43 27.19
CA LEU A 129 -39.66 -10.10 28.43
C LEU A 129 -38.85 -9.18 29.35
N THR A 130 -38.88 -9.47 30.65
CA THR A 130 -37.94 -8.87 31.61
C THR A 130 -36.63 -9.66 31.58
N LEU A 131 -35.50 -8.97 31.52
CA LEU A 131 -34.17 -9.58 31.53
C LEU A 131 -33.81 -10.05 32.95
N GLU A 132 -34.39 -11.16 33.38
CA GLU A 132 -34.17 -11.77 34.69
C GLU A 132 -33.98 -13.28 34.59
N VAL A 133 -33.06 -13.81 35.42
CA VAL A 133 -32.86 -15.25 35.62
C VAL A 133 -32.77 -15.51 37.12
N ASP A 134 -33.59 -16.45 37.62
CA ASP A 134 -33.69 -16.78 39.04
C ASP A 134 -33.93 -15.55 39.95
N GLY A 135 -34.74 -14.60 39.47
CA GLY A 135 -35.06 -13.35 40.17
C GLY A 135 -33.91 -12.34 40.23
N ARG A 136 -32.82 -12.57 39.49
CA ARG A 136 -31.70 -11.62 39.35
C ARG A 136 -31.75 -10.93 38.00
N PRO A 137 -31.63 -9.59 37.95
CA PRO A 137 -31.52 -8.88 36.70
C PRO A 137 -30.24 -9.28 35.97
N ILE A 138 -30.35 -9.47 34.67
CA ILE A 138 -29.24 -9.80 33.77
C ILE A 138 -29.16 -8.78 32.64
N THR A 139 -27.97 -8.67 32.05
CA THR A 139 -27.74 -7.88 30.84
C THR A 139 -28.22 -8.62 29.59
N ALA A 140 -28.43 -7.88 28.49
CA ALA A 140 -28.75 -8.50 27.19
C ALA A 140 -27.63 -9.44 26.71
N ASN A 141 -26.37 -9.14 27.01
CA ASN A 141 -25.23 -10.02 26.71
C ASN A 141 -25.30 -11.34 27.49
N GLU A 142 -25.63 -11.30 28.78
CA GLU A 142 -25.86 -12.50 29.58
C GLU A 142 -27.07 -13.30 29.08
N TYR A 143 -28.12 -12.63 28.60
CA TYR A 143 -29.25 -13.28 27.96
C TYR A 143 -28.83 -14.07 26.71
N LEU A 144 -28.01 -13.48 25.84
CA LEU A 144 -27.44 -14.18 24.69
C LEU A 144 -26.57 -15.37 25.10
N GLU A 145 -25.63 -15.19 26.04
CA GLU A 145 -24.76 -16.28 26.49
C GLU A 145 -25.56 -17.42 27.16
N ASN A 146 -26.65 -17.10 27.86
CA ASN A 146 -27.59 -18.09 28.38
C ASN A 146 -28.30 -18.86 27.25
N ALA A 147 -28.78 -18.17 26.21
CA ALA A 147 -29.42 -18.82 25.06
C ALA A 147 -28.46 -19.73 24.27
N LEU A 148 -27.17 -19.40 24.29
CA LEU A 148 -26.10 -20.17 23.66
C LEU A 148 -25.52 -21.30 24.54
N LYS A 149 -26.04 -21.52 25.76
CA LYS A 149 -25.64 -22.66 26.59
C LYS A 149 -25.96 -23.98 25.90
N ARG A 150 -24.98 -24.88 25.93
CA ARG A 150 -25.08 -26.22 25.33
C ARG A 150 -25.72 -27.21 26.30
N ARG A 151 -26.34 -28.25 25.76
CA ARG A 151 -26.86 -29.39 26.53
C ARG A 151 -25.84 -30.51 26.58
N THR A 152 -25.64 -31.11 27.75
CA THR A 152 -24.74 -32.25 27.94
C THR A 152 -25.34 -33.54 27.35
N GLY A 153 -24.49 -34.53 27.09
CA GLY A 153 -24.88 -35.83 26.53
C GLY A 153 -24.85 -35.92 24.99
N HIS A 154 -24.70 -37.14 24.48
CA HIS A 154 -24.38 -37.44 23.07
C HIS A 154 -25.59 -37.82 22.20
N SER A 155 -26.83 -37.55 22.66
CA SER A 155 -28.01 -37.88 21.86
C SER A 155 -28.06 -37.05 20.56
N LYS A 156 -28.62 -37.62 19.49
CA LYS A 156 -28.81 -36.88 18.21
C LYS A 156 -29.55 -35.55 18.40
N LYS A 157 -30.54 -35.53 19.31
CA LYS A 157 -31.29 -34.31 19.67
C LYS A 157 -30.39 -33.25 20.31
N ASN A 158 -29.50 -33.65 21.21
CA ASN A 158 -28.56 -32.72 21.84
C ASN A 158 -27.49 -32.25 20.85
N GLN A 159 -27.05 -33.10 19.92
CA GLN A 159 -26.14 -32.70 18.85
C GLN A 159 -26.76 -31.64 17.95
N ALA A 160 -27.98 -31.85 17.44
CA ALA A 160 -28.70 -30.87 16.63
C ALA A 160 -28.93 -29.55 17.38
N TYR A 161 -29.32 -29.60 18.66
CA TYR A 161 -29.47 -28.41 19.51
C TYR A 161 -28.14 -27.66 19.72
N ASN A 162 -27.03 -28.39 19.89
CA ASN A 162 -25.73 -27.81 20.19
C ASN A 162 -25.00 -27.27 18.95
N LEU A 163 -25.33 -27.76 17.75
CA LEU A 163 -24.61 -27.41 16.51
C LEU A 163 -24.63 -25.89 16.22
N PRO A 164 -25.78 -25.21 16.04
CA PRO A 164 -25.80 -23.77 15.75
C PRO A 164 -25.16 -22.94 16.87
N ARG A 165 -25.35 -23.35 18.13
CA ARG A 165 -24.72 -22.71 19.30
C ARG A 165 -23.20 -22.83 19.28
N SER A 166 -22.69 -24.01 18.92
CA SER A 166 -21.26 -24.25 18.84
C SER A 166 -20.64 -23.46 17.68
N CYS A 167 -21.29 -23.42 16.52
CA CYS A 167 -20.84 -22.62 15.37
C CYS A 167 -20.78 -21.13 15.73
N LEU A 168 -21.83 -20.56 16.33
CA LEU A 168 -21.83 -19.16 16.78
C LEU A 168 -20.68 -18.85 17.75
N ARG A 169 -20.49 -19.71 18.76
CA ARG A 169 -19.44 -19.53 19.78
C ARG A 169 -18.03 -19.66 19.20
N ASN A 170 -17.84 -20.56 18.24
CA ASN A 170 -16.55 -20.88 17.65
C ASN A 170 -16.13 -19.94 16.52
N TYR A 171 -17.07 -19.37 15.78
CA TYR A 171 -16.78 -18.57 14.59
C TYR A 171 -16.77 -17.07 14.85
N PHE A 172 -17.56 -16.58 15.82
CA PHE A 172 -17.71 -15.15 16.05
C PHE A 172 -17.24 -14.79 17.46
N SER A 173 -16.26 -13.90 17.58
CA SER A 173 -15.87 -13.32 18.86
C SER A 173 -15.22 -11.95 18.65
N PRO A 174 -15.59 -10.92 19.43
CA PRO A 174 -16.64 -10.91 20.46
C PRO A 174 -18.06 -11.01 19.89
N ARG A 175 -19.03 -11.28 20.79
CA ARG A 175 -20.46 -11.34 20.49
C ARG A 175 -21.22 -10.44 21.46
N TRP A 176 -22.20 -9.71 20.96
CA TRP A 176 -23.03 -8.79 21.75
C TRP A 176 -24.52 -8.97 21.45
N CYS A 177 -25.36 -8.49 22.36
CA CYS A 177 -26.80 -8.51 22.20
C CYS A 177 -27.43 -7.19 22.64
N PHE A 178 -28.40 -6.74 21.84
CA PHE A 178 -29.24 -5.58 22.13
C PHE A 178 -30.70 -5.99 21.99
N VAL A 179 -31.50 -5.67 22.99
CA VAL A 179 -32.95 -5.83 22.96
C VAL A 179 -33.59 -4.48 22.70
N PHE A 180 -34.62 -4.45 21.86
CA PHE A 180 -35.35 -3.25 21.52
C PHE A 180 -36.82 -3.44 21.85
N GLU A 181 -37.37 -2.50 22.61
CA GLU A 181 -38.81 -2.37 22.75
C GLU A 181 -39.46 -2.03 21.42
N ARG A 182 -40.77 -2.22 21.35
CA ARG A 182 -41.52 -1.90 20.15
C ARG A 182 -41.43 -0.38 19.90
N PRO A 183 -41.00 0.07 18.71
CA PRO A 183 -40.69 1.49 18.48
C PRO A 183 -41.89 2.43 18.59
N ALA A 184 -43.08 1.95 18.20
CA ALA A 184 -44.33 2.67 18.23
C ALA A 184 -45.52 1.69 18.17
N SER A 185 -46.73 2.19 18.37
CA SER A 185 -47.97 1.41 18.21
C SER A 185 -48.11 0.83 16.79
N GLY A 186 -48.85 -0.28 16.67
CA GLY A 186 -48.99 -0.98 15.39
C GLY A 186 -49.52 -0.13 14.23
N ASP A 187 -50.45 0.80 14.50
CA ASP A 187 -51.00 1.68 13.47
C ASP A 187 -49.99 2.74 13.00
N LYS A 188 -49.16 3.27 13.92
CA LYS A 188 -48.07 4.19 13.58
C LYS A 188 -46.98 3.49 12.75
N MET A 189 -46.66 2.25 13.10
CA MET A 189 -45.64 1.44 12.42
C MET A 189 -45.96 1.17 10.94
N ARG A 190 -47.23 1.23 10.51
CA ARG A 190 -47.62 1.14 9.09
C ARG A 190 -47.11 2.32 8.25
N ARG A 191 -46.81 3.45 8.89
CA ARG A 191 -46.27 4.68 8.29
C ARG A 191 -44.87 4.98 8.83
N MET A 192 -44.06 3.93 9.03
CA MET A 192 -42.72 4.05 9.64
C MET A 192 -41.83 5.11 8.99
N GLU A 193 -41.91 5.27 7.67
CA GLU A 193 -41.13 6.28 6.92
C GLU A 193 -41.50 7.74 7.27
N GLU A 194 -42.70 7.97 7.82
CA GLU A 194 -43.20 9.28 8.23
C GLU A 194 -42.91 9.59 9.71
N LEU A 195 -42.56 8.58 10.52
CA LEU A 195 -42.35 8.76 11.95
C LEU A 195 -41.08 9.58 12.25
N THR A 196 -41.22 10.49 13.20
CA THR A 196 -40.11 11.27 13.76
C THR A 196 -39.71 10.72 15.13
N ASP A 197 -38.58 11.18 15.67
CA ASP A 197 -38.15 10.73 17.00
C ASP A 197 -39.19 11.05 18.09
N SER A 198 -39.98 12.12 17.96
CA SER A 198 -41.07 12.42 18.89
C SER A 198 -42.25 11.45 18.81
N ASP A 199 -42.35 10.65 17.75
CA ASP A 199 -43.43 9.65 17.59
C ASP A 199 -43.07 8.29 18.17
N LEU A 200 -41.81 8.08 18.53
CA LEU A 200 -41.23 6.82 18.99
C LEU A 200 -41.21 6.73 20.52
N GLU A 201 -41.25 5.49 21.02
CA GLU A 201 -41.12 5.23 22.45
C GLU A 201 -39.74 5.70 22.98
N PRO A 202 -39.68 6.45 24.09
CA PRO A 202 -38.43 6.96 24.64
C PRO A 202 -37.40 5.87 24.93
N ALA A 203 -37.84 4.73 25.49
CA ALA A 203 -36.96 3.59 25.78
C ALA A 203 -36.32 3.02 24.50
N PHE A 204 -37.08 2.93 23.41
CA PHE A 204 -36.55 2.51 22.11
C PHE A 204 -35.49 3.48 21.58
N LEU A 205 -35.68 4.79 21.74
CA LEU A 205 -34.70 5.78 21.31
C LEU A 205 -33.39 5.66 22.09
N GLU A 206 -33.46 5.44 23.40
CA GLU A 206 -32.30 5.23 24.26
C GLU A 206 -31.55 3.95 23.85
N GLN A 207 -32.26 2.83 23.69
CA GLN A 207 -31.70 1.55 23.23
C GLN A 207 -31.06 1.68 21.83
N ALA A 208 -31.73 2.37 20.91
CA ALA A 208 -31.20 2.60 19.56
C ALA A 208 -29.93 3.45 19.58
N LYS A 209 -29.87 4.46 20.46
CA LYS A 209 -28.68 5.28 20.65
C LYS A 209 -27.53 4.47 21.24
N GLU A 210 -27.79 3.70 22.31
CA GLU A 210 -26.78 2.83 22.93
C GLU A 210 -26.19 1.84 21.92
N PHE A 211 -27.04 1.21 21.11
CA PHE A 211 -26.60 0.34 20.02
C PHE A 211 -25.72 1.07 19.00
N CYS A 212 -26.11 2.27 18.56
CA CYS A 212 -25.32 3.03 17.59
C CYS A 212 -23.96 3.43 18.16
N ASP A 213 -23.94 4.00 19.36
CA ASP A 213 -22.73 4.41 20.07
C ASP A 213 -21.78 3.21 20.27
N HIS A 214 -22.33 2.05 20.65
CA HIS A 214 -21.55 0.82 20.76
C HIS A 214 -20.93 0.40 19.42
N VAL A 215 -21.70 0.40 18.33
CA VAL A 215 -21.18 0.03 17.01
C VAL A 215 -20.08 1.01 16.58
N PHE A 216 -20.25 2.32 16.76
CA PHE A 216 -19.21 3.29 16.39
C PHE A 216 -17.90 3.09 17.17
N LYS A 217 -18.02 2.78 18.46
CA LYS A 217 -16.88 2.57 19.34
C LYS A 217 -16.19 1.22 19.10
N GLU A 218 -16.94 0.13 19.14
CA GLU A 218 -16.42 -1.24 19.21
C GLU A 218 -16.20 -1.88 17.82
N ALA A 219 -16.90 -1.43 16.77
CA ALA A 219 -16.70 -1.98 15.44
C ALA A 219 -15.26 -1.70 14.96
N LYS A 220 -14.55 -2.78 14.64
CA LYS A 220 -13.18 -2.71 14.15
C LYS A 220 -13.16 -2.36 12.67
N THR A 221 -12.04 -1.80 12.23
CA THR A 221 -11.72 -1.71 10.80
C THR A 221 -11.66 -3.12 10.22
N LYS A 222 -12.28 -3.34 9.05
CA LYS A 222 -12.20 -4.65 8.38
C LYS A 222 -10.74 -4.94 8.02
N THR A 223 -10.29 -6.13 8.38
CA THR A 223 -8.95 -6.63 8.04
C THR A 223 -9.03 -7.95 7.28
N LEU A 224 -8.01 -8.20 6.46
CA LEU A 224 -7.74 -9.50 5.85
C LEU A 224 -6.57 -10.21 6.57
N LYS A 225 -6.06 -11.29 5.98
CA LYS A 225 -4.84 -11.97 6.49
C LYS A 225 -3.69 -10.97 6.67
N GLN A 226 -2.87 -11.21 7.70
CA GLN A 226 -1.72 -10.36 8.07
C GLN A 226 -2.09 -8.93 8.52
N GLY A 227 -3.35 -8.67 8.87
CA GLY A 227 -3.78 -7.38 9.43
C GLY A 227 -3.99 -6.28 8.39
N LEU A 228 -4.00 -6.61 7.09
CA LEU A 228 -4.26 -5.66 6.02
C LEU A 228 -5.61 -4.98 6.20
N LYS A 229 -5.59 -3.67 6.45
CA LYS A 229 -6.81 -2.85 6.57
C LYS A 229 -7.47 -2.68 5.19
N VAL A 230 -8.75 -2.99 5.12
CA VAL A 230 -9.52 -2.92 3.87
C VAL A 230 -9.91 -1.47 3.57
N THR A 231 -9.43 -0.96 2.45
CA THR A 231 -9.83 0.33 1.86
C THR A 231 -11.04 0.16 0.95
N GLY A 232 -11.64 1.26 0.47
CA GLY A 232 -12.77 1.19 -0.48
C GLY A 232 -12.43 0.43 -1.77
N ARG A 233 -11.20 0.59 -2.28
CA ARG A 233 -10.72 -0.15 -3.45
C ARG A 233 -10.62 -1.65 -3.17
N LEU A 234 -9.99 -2.02 -2.04
CA LEU A 234 -9.89 -3.40 -1.61
C LEU A 234 -11.27 -4.04 -1.40
N LEU A 235 -12.22 -3.33 -0.80
CA LEU A 235 -13.58 -3.82 -0.59
C LEU A 235 -14.31 -4.10 -1.91
N GLY A 236 -14.16 -3.22 -2.90
CA GLY A 236 -14.72 -3.41 -4.24
C GLY A 236 -14.16 -4.65 -4.92
N ASN A 237 -12.83 -4.80 -4.92
CA ASN A 237 -12.16 -5.95 -5.53
C ASN A 237 -12.47 -7.26 -4.77
N LEU A 238 -12.62 -7.22 -3.44
CA LEU A 238 -13.08 -8.36 -2.63
C LEU A 238 -14.48 -8.82 -3.05
N ALA A 239 -15.42 -7.88 -3.16
CA ALA A 239 -16.79 -8.19 -3.57
C ALA A 239 -16.81 -8.80 -4.97
N GLU A 240 -16.08 -8.24 -5.93
CA GLU A 240 -15.96 -8.79 -7.29
C GLU A 240 -15.35 -10.20 -7.29
N THR A 241 -14.30 -10.41 -6.50
CA THR A 241 -13.62 -11.72 -6.41
C THR A 241 -14.56 -12.79 -5.84
N TYR A 242 -15.25 -12.50 -4.74
CA TYR A 242 -16.16 -13.46 -4.12
C TYR A 242 -17.39 -13.75 -5.00
N VAL A 243 -18.00 -12.73 -5.58
CA VAL A 243 -19.15 -12.91 -6.49
C VAL A 243 -18.74 -13.67 -7.75
N SER A 244 -17.55 -13.42 -8.29
CA SER A 244 -17.03 -14.15 -9.45
C SER A 244 -16.79 -15.63 -9.15
N ALA A 245 -16.29 -15.96 -7.95
CA ALA A 245 -16.15 -17.33 -7.49
C ALA A 245 -17.52 -18.04 -7.39
N ILE A 246 -18.51 -17.38 -6.77
CA ILE A 246 -19.87 -17.94 -6.65
C ILE A 246 -20.47 -18.18 -8.04
N ARG A 247 -20.35 -17.20 -8.95
CA ARG A 247 -20.88 -17.30 -10.32
C ARG A 247 -20.23 -18.43 -11.12
N SER A 248 -18.97 -18.77 -10.85
CA SER A 248 -18.27 -19.88 -11.50
C SER A 248 -18.50 -21.24 -10.84
N GLY A 249 -19.36 -21.30 -9.81
CA GLY A 249 -19.63 -22.51 -9.04
C GLY A 249 -18.53 -22.87 -8.03
N GLN A 250 -17.59 -21.96 -7.78
CA GLN A 250 -16.53 -22.11 -6.79
C GLN A 250 -16.95 -21.54 -5.44
N ILE A 251 -16.40 -22.11 -4.36
CA ILE A 251 -16.61 -21.60 -3.01
C ILE A 251 -15.65 -20.42 -2.77
N PRO A 252 -16.14 -19.24 -2.33
CA PRO A 252 -15.31 -18.13 -1.90
C PRO A 252 -14.20 -18.56 -0.93
N CYS A 253 -12.95 -18.22 -1.27
CA CYS A 253 -11.78 -18.56 -0.47
C CYS A 253 -11.03 -17.28 -0.05
N LEU A 254 -10.84 -17.08 1.25
CA LEU A 254 -10.11 -15.90 1.75
C LEU A 254 -8.66 -15.87 1.27
N ASP A 255 -7.96 -17.01 1.27
CA ASP A 255 -6.56 -17.07 0.84
C ASP A 255 -6.38 -16.70 -0.64
N ASN A 256 -7.23 -17.26 -1.49
CA ASN A 256 -7.18 -16.99 -2.93
C ASN A 256 -7.54 -15.52 -3.21
N ALA A 257 -8.51 -14.97 -2.47
CA ALA A 257 -8.85 -13.56 -2.60
C ALA A 257 -7.69 -12.65 -2.21
N VAL A 258 -7.01 -12.92 -1.08
CA VAL A 258 -5.84 -12.12 -0.67
C VAL A 258 -4.72 -12.19 -1.72
N LEU A 259 -4.45 -13.36 -2.29
CA LEU A 259 -3.43 -13.53 -3.35
C LEU A 259 -3.79 -12.75 -4.63
N ALA A 260 -5.02 -12.88 -5.11
CA ALA A 260 -5.48 -12.17 -6.31
C ALA A 260 -5.44 -10.65 -6.10
N LEU A 261 -5.85 -10.18 -4.92
CA LEU A 261 -5.82 -8.76 -4.57
C LEU A 261 -4.40 -8.23 -4.46
N ALA A 262 -3.46 -9.00 -3.87
CA ALA A 262 -2.06 -8.59 -3.78
C ALA A 262 -1.48 -8.33 -5.17
N GLN A 263 -1.75 -9.21 -6.13
CA GLN A 263 -1.29 -9.04 -7.51
C GLN A 263 -1.85 -7.75 -8.15
N ILE A 264 -3.15 -7.50 -8.01
CA ILE A 264 -3.82 -6.32 -8.60
C ILE A 264 -3.30 -5.03 -7.95
N GLU A 265 -3.26 -4.98 -6.62
CA GLU A 265 -2.92 -3.78 -5.88
C GLU A 265 -1.43 -3.45 -5.93
N ASN A 266 -0.54 -4.45 -5.85
CA ASN A 266 0.90 -4.22 -5.92
C ASN A 266 1.30 -3.67 -7.31
N SER A 267 0.74 -4.25 -8.38
CA SER A 267 0.94 -3.73 -9.75
C SER A 267 0.43 -2.30 -9.87
N SER A 268 -0.76 -2.02 -9.33
CA SER A 268 -1.33 -0.67 -9.34
C SER A 268 -0.54 0.32 -8.47
N ALA A 269 0.09 -0.16 -7.39
CA ALA A 269 0.93 0.65 -6.51
C ALA A 269 2.22 1.11 -7.20
N ILE A 270 2.85 0.24 -8.00
CA ILE A 270 4.00 0.60 -8.84
C ILE A 270 3.63 1.71 -9.81
N GLU A 271 2.54 1.57 -10.55
CA GLU A 271 2.10 2.58 -11.52
C GLU A 271 1.79 3.93 -10.86
N ARG A 272 1.19 3.92 -9.66
CA ARG A 272 0.95 5.16 -8.90
C ARG A 272 2.24 5.81 -8.43
N ALA A 273 3.16 5.02 -7.88
CA ALA A 273 4.46 5.50 -7.42
C ALA A 273 5.26 6.10 -8.59
N ARG A 274 5.28 5.41 -9.73
CA ARG A 274 5.90 5.88 -10.97
C ARG A 274 5.27 7.18 -11.47
N ALA A 275 3.95 7.25 -11.55
CA ALA A 275 3.26 8.44 -12.03
C ALA A 275 3.51 9.66 -11.13
N HIS A 276 3.55 9.45 -9.81
CA HIS A 276 3.92 10.49 -8.84
C HIS A 276 5.36 10.98 -9.05
N TYR A 277 6.31 10.05 -9.15
CA TYR A 277 7.71 10.34 -9.40
C TYR A 277 7.91 11.13 -10.70
N GLN A 278 7.36 10.65 -11.81
CA GLN A 278 7.47 11.31 -13.12
C GLN A 278 6.91 12.73 -13.10
N LYS A 279 5.74 12.91 -12.49
CA LYS A 279 5.11 14.23 -12.38
C LYS A 279 5.97 15.17 -11.52
N GLY A 280 6.41 14.72 -10.36
CA GLY A 280 7.22 15.52 -9.46
C GLY A 280 8.55 15.95 -10.08
N MET A 281 9.25 15.02 -10.74
CA MET A 281 10.47 15.33 -11.48
C MET A 281 10.22 16.32 -12.63
N ALA A 282 9.10 16.18 -13.36
CA ALA A 282 8.75 17.10 -14.43
C ALA A 282 8.41 18.52 -13.94
N ASP A 283 7.79 18.63 -12.76
CA ASP A 283 7.38 19.91 -12.17
C ASP A 283 8.56 20.65 -11.53
N TRP A 284 9.56 19.94 -10.98
CA TRP A 284 10.63 20.54 -10.17
C TRP A 284 11.98 20.65 -10.86
N VAL A 285 12.27 19.81 -11.87
CA VAL A 285 13.57 19.86 -12.56
C VAL A 285 13.55 20.90 -13.67
N ALA A 286 14.39 21.94 -13.52
CA ALA A 286 14.72 22.88 -14.57
C ALA A 286 15.97 22.39 -15.32
N TYR A 287 15.88 22.26 -16.66
CA TYR A 287 16.98 21.78 -17.48
C TYR A 287 17.72 22.92 -18.23
N PRO A 288 19.04 22.82 -18.39
CA PRO A 288 19.93 21.96 -17.60
C PRO A 288 20.01 22.43 -16.14
N THR A 289 20.23 21.50 -15.21
CA THR A 289 20.60 21.88 -13.84
C THR A 289 22.01 22.45 -13.82
N GLU A 290 22.34 23.34 -12.88
CA GLU A 290 23.69 23.91 -12.78
C GLU A 290 24.71 22.86 -12.36
N THR A 291 24.30 21.95 -11.47
CA THR A 291 25.12 20.84 -10.99
C THR A 291 24.34 19.53 -10.98
N GLN A 292 25.06 18.41 -10.88
CA GLN A 292 24.42 17.11 -10.67
C GLN A 292 23.71 17.04 -9.31
N GLU A 293 24.19 17.78 -8.31
CA GLU A 293 23.61 17.76 -6.95
C GLU A 293 22.17 18.29 -6.94
N GLU A 294 21.88 19.35 -7.67
CA GLU A 294 20.52 19.90 -7.77
C GLU A 294 19.53 18.85 -8.31
N LEU A 295 19.95 18.06 -9.30
CA LEU A 295 19.14 16.97 -9.84
C LEU A 295 18.98 15.83 -8.81
N SER A 296 20.07 15.47 -8.14
CA SER A 296 20.13 14.44 -7.09
C SER A 296 19.23 14.76 -5.90
N GLU A 297 19.13 16.04 -5.50
CA GLU A 297 18.27 16.49 -4.40
C GLU A 297 16.79 16.32 -4.75
N VAL A 298 16.37 16.74 -5.95
CA VAL A 298 14.98 16.55 -6.40
C VAL A 298 14.65 15.07 -6.52
N HIS A 299 15.55 14.27 -7.11
CA HIS A 299 15.41 12.81 -7.20
C HIS A 299 15.19 12.17 -5.84
N ALA A 300 16.00 12.52 -4.84
CA ALA A 300 15.91 11.95 -3.49
C ALA A 300 14.55 12.20 -2.83
N VAL A 301 13.97 13.40 -3.00
CA VAL A 301 12.65 13.72 -2.43
C VAL A 301 11.55 12.94 -3.16
N MET A 302 11.56 12.96 -4.50
CA MET A 302 10.51 12.33 -5.30
C MET A 302 10.53 10.81 -5.18
N GLU A 303 11.73 10.21 -5.10
CA GLU A 303 11.88 8.78 -4.89
C GLU A 303 11.37 8.35 -3.52
N LYS A 304 11.77 9.06 -2.45
CA LYS A 304 11.28 8.79 -1.10
C LYS A 304 9.76 8.77 -1.03
N GLU A 305 9.11 9.74 -1.68
CA GLU A 305 7.65 9.81 -1.77
C GLU A 305 7.07 8.66 -2.60
N ALA A 306 7.69 8.31 -3.73
CA ALA A 306 7.26 7.20 -4.58
C ALA A 306 7.35 5.84 -3.85
N VAL A 307 8.45 5.59 -3.15
CA VAL A 307 8.61 4.40 -2.29
C VAL A 307 7.54 4.38 -1.21
N ALA A 308 7.26 5.52 -0.56
CA ALA A 308 6.21 5.61 0.46
C ALA A 308 4.82 5.33 -0.12
N ILE A 309 4.52 5.81 -1.32
CA ILE A 309 3.27 5.50 -2.03
C ILE A 309 3.16 3.99 -2.28
N PHE A 310 4.23 3.34 -2.75
CA PHE A 310 4.21 1.90 -2.95
C PHE A 310 4.02 1.15 -1.63
N ILE A 311 4.87 1.43 -0.63
CA ILE A 311 4.86 0.78 0.68
C ILE A 311 3.49 0.89 1.36
N ASN A 312 2.81 2.03 1.26
CA ASN A 312 1.50 2.24 1.86
C ASN A 312 0.34 1.60 1.08
N ASN A 313 0.55 1.18 -0.17
CA ASN A 313 -0.50 0.65 -1.04
C ASN A 313 -0.22 -0.75 -1.60
N SER A 314 0.88 -1.39 -1.21
CA SER A 314 1.18 -2.79 -1.53
C SER A 314 1.04 -3.67 -0.29
N PHE A 315 0.83 -4.97 -0.49
CA PHE A 315 0.74 -5.98 0.57
C PHE A 315 1.03 -7.37 0.02
N LYS A 316 1.44 -8.29 0.89
CA LYS A 316 1.80 -9.66 0.53
C LYS A 316 2.71 -9.72 -0.72
N ASP A 317 3.77 -8.91 -0.69
CA ASP A 317 4.81 -8.93 -1.72
C ASP A 317 5.79 -10.06 -1.41
N GLU A 318 5.41 -11.29 -1.77
CA GLU A 318 6.25 -12.47 -1.58
C GLU A 318 7.57 -12.30 -2.36
N ASP A 319 8.68 -12.58 -1.69
CA ASP A 319 10.05 -12.40 -2.20
C ASP A 319 10.39 -10.97 -2.65
N GLN A 320 9.61 -9.97 -2.21
CA GLN A 320 9.79 -8.56 -2.57
C GLN A 320 9.81 -8.30 -4.08
N LYS A 321 9.12 -9.14 -4.85
CA LYS A 321 9.08 -9.07 -6.31
C LYS A 321 8.63 -7.70 -6.81
N TYR A 322 7.57 -7.15 -6.23
CA TYR A 322 7.02 -5.87 -6.67
C TYR A 322 7.86 -4.68 -6.18
N GLN A 323 8.47 -4.77 -4.99
CA GLN A 323 9.46 -3.79 -4.53
C GLN A 323 10.66 -3.71 -5.48
N LEU A 324 11.19 -4.86 -5.91
CA LEU A 324 12.30 -4.92 -6.87
C LEU A 324 11.89 -4.36 -8.23
N GLU A 325 10.66 -4.63 -8.66
CA GLU A 325 10.10 -4.06 -9.89
C GLU A 325 9.97 -2.54 -9.80
N LEU A 326 9.50 -2.01 -8.65
CA LEU A 326 9.47 -0.56 -8.40
C LEU A 326 10.87 0.05 -8.50
N MET A 327 11.86 -0.52 -7.81
CA MET A 327 13.24 -0.02 -7.82
C MET A 327 13.77 0.05 -9.25
N LYS A 328 13.54 -1.00 -10.05
CA LYS A 328 13.91 -1.01 -11.46
C LYS A 328 13.23 0.10 -12.26
N VAL A 329 11.92 0.26 -12.09
CA VAL A 329 11.13 1.28 -12.81
C VAL A 329 11.62 2.69 -12.46
N LEU A 330 11.84 3.00 -11.18
CA LEU A 330 12.32 4.31 -10.75
C LEU A 330 13.75 4.59 -11.25
N GLN A 331 14.63 3.58 -11.21
CA GLN A 331 15.98 3.68 -11.77
C GLN A 331 15.96 3.98 -13.27
N GLU A 332 15.17 3.26 -14.06
CA GLU A 332 15.04 3.49 -15.50
C GLU A 332 14.47 4.89 -15.82
N GLU A 333 13.56 5.42 -15.00
CA GLU A 333 13.05 6.78 -15.15
C GLU A 333 14.12 7.83 -14.76
N TYR A 334 14.90 7.59 -13.71
CA TYR A 334 15.98 8.48 -13.31
C TYR A 334 17.10 8.55 -14.36
N GLU A 335 17.46 7.41 -14.96
CA GLU A 335 18.44 7.35 -16.06
C GLU A 335 18.02 8.22 -17.24
N LYS A 336 16.75 8.15 -17.67
CA LYS A 336 16.21 9.00 -18.75
C LYS A 336 16.29 10.48 -18.42
N ILE A 337 16.02 10.84 -17.17
CA ILE A 337 16.09 12.22 -16.67
C ILE A 337 17.54 12.72 -16.70
N CYS A 338 18.50 11.91 -16.23
CA CYS A 338 19.92 12.24 -16.28
C CYS A 338 20.41 12.40 -17.73
N GLU A 339 20.04 11.48 -18.63
CA GLU A 339 20.37 11.58 -20.05
C GLU A 339 19.81 12.87 -20.68
N ARG A 340 18.59 13.26 -20.32
CA ARG A 340 18.00 14.52 -20.77
C ARG A 340 18.80 15.71 -20.24
N ASN A 341 19.20 15.70 -18.96
CA ASN A 341 20.01 16.75 -18.37
C ASN A 341 21.35 16.92 -19.09
N TYR A 342 22.03 15.81 -19.42
CA TYR A 342 23.27 15.84 -20.19
C TYR A 342 23.08 16.46 -21.58
N LYS A 343 22.02 16.09 -22.29
CA LYS A 343 21.73 16.63 -23.63
C LYS A 343 21.44 18.13 -23.61
N GLU A 344 20.63 18.58 -22.66
CA GLU A 344 20.31 20.01 -22.53
C GLU A 344 21.53 20.82 -22.06
N SER A 345 22.37 20.26 -21.19
CA SER A 345 23.63 20.88 -20.77
C SER A 345 24.59 21.02 -21.95
N GLN A 346 24.78 19.95 -22.73
CA GLN A 346 25.60 20.01 -23.95
C GLN A 346 25.11 21.11 -24.90
N LYS A 347 23.80 21.15 -25.18
CA LYS A 347 23.20 22.14 -26.08
C LYS A 347 23.37 23.58 -25.56
N ALA A 348 23.20 23.78 -24.25
CA ALA A 348 23.41 25.09 -23.64
C ALA A 348 24.88 25.54 -23.74
N CYS A 349 25.82 24.63 -23.48
CA CYS A 349 27.26 24.89 -23.63
C CYS A 349 27.64 25.21 -25.08
N GLU A 350 27.16 24.44 -26.06
CA GLU A 350 27.40 24.67 -27.48
C GLU A 350 26.90 26.04 -27.92
N SER A 351 25.66 26.41 -27.55
CA SER A 351 25.09 27.72 -27.87
C SER A 351 25.88 28.87 -27.23
N LYS A 352 26.35 28.70 -25.99
CA LYS A 352 27.19 29.71 -25.32
C LYS A 352 28.55 29.85 -26.00
N ILE A 353 29.17 28.73 -26.39
CA ILE A 353 30.43 28.75 -27.13
C ILE A 353 30.26 29.50 -28.46
N GLU A 354 29.19 29.22 -29.21
CA GLU A 354 28.90 29.92 -30.46
C GLU A 354 28.79 31.44 -30.26
N CYS A 355 28.14 31.90 -29.19
CA CYS A 355 28.01 33.33 -28.91
C CYS A 355 29.31 33.97 -28.42
N ILE A 356 29.95 33.40 -27.40
CA ILE A 356 31.11 34.01 -26.72
C ILE A 356 32.34 33.98 -27.61
N PHE A 357 32.53 32.90 -28.38
CA PHE A 357 33.69 32.76 -29.26
C PHE A 357 33.47 33.32 -30.67
N ALA A 358 32.29 33.86 -31.00
CA ALA A 358 32.02 34.45 -32.32
C ALA A 358 33.05 35.51 -32.75
N PRO A 359 33.50 36.46 -31.90
CA PRO A 359 34.51 37.45 -32.29
C PRO A 359 35.87 36.80 -32.61
N LEU A 360 36.25 35.77 -31.86
CA LEU A 360 37.47 34.99 -32.11
C LEU A 360 37.36 34.27 -33.47
N GLU A 361 36.23 33.63 -33.75
CA GLU A 361 35.98 32.91 -35.01
C GLU A 361 35.99 33.82 -36.23
N GLU A 362 35.46 35.05 -36.09
CA GLU A 362 35.52 36.08 -37.12
C GLU A 362 36.96 36.50 -37.41
N LYS A 363 37.74 36.83 -36.38
CA LYS A 363 39.16 37.16 -36.55
C LYS A 363 39.98 36.02 -37.15
N ILE A 364 39.68 34.76 -36.82
CA ILE A 364 40.31 33.58 -37.43
C ILE A 364 39.95 33.51 -38.92
N ARG A 365 38.67 33.64 -39.27
CA ARG A 365 38.18 33.56 -40.66
C ARG A 365 38.75 34.66 -41.54
N ASP A 366 38.94 35.85 -40.99
CA ASP A 366 39.44 37.02 -41.70
C ASP A 366 40.99 37.08 -41.70
N ASP A 367 41.66 35.99 -41.31
CA ASP A 367 43.13 35.86 -41.18
C ASP A 367 43.79 36.98 -40.35
N SER A 368 43.03 37.59 -39.43
CA SER A 368 43.48 38.77 -38.67
C SER A 368 44.68 38.47 -37.75
N TYR A 369 44.88 37.21 -37.39
CA TYR A 369 46.01 36.75 -36.58
C TYR A 369 47.27 36.41 -37.41
N MET A 370 47.21 36.44 -38.74
CA MET A 370 48.35 36.12 -39.63
C MET A 370 49.27 37.32 -39.85
N THR A 371 49.60 38.03 -38.78
CA THR A 371 50.48 39.20 -38.75
C THR A 371 51.56 39.04 -37.69
N PRO A 372 52.70 39.74 -37.77
CA PRO A 372 53.72 39.72 -36.72
C PRO A 372 53.11 40.06 -35.34
N GLY A 373 53.19 39.13 -34.39
CA GLY A 373 52.63 39.25 -33.03
C GLY A 373 51.22 38.69 -32.86
N GLY A 374 50.60 38.20 -33.94
CA GLY A 374 49.22 37.72 -33.94
C GLY A 374 48.99 36.46 -33.10
N TYR A 375 50.02 35.64 -32.84
CA TYR A 375 49.87 34.48 -31.95
C TYR A 375 49.54 34.90 -30.51
N LYS A 376 50.21 35.94 -30.00
CA LYS A 376 49.95 36.45 -28.64
C LYS A 376 48.55 37.05 -28.54
N GLU A 377 48.09 37.74 -29.58
CA GLU A 377 46.72 38.27 -29.64
C GLU A 377 45.69 37.14 -29.63
N TYR A 378 45.89 36.11 -30.46
CA TYR A 378 45.05 34.91 -30.48
C TYR A 378 44.95 34.23 -29.12
N CYS A 379 46.10 34.02 -28.44
CA CYS A 379 46.11 33.43 -27.10
C CYS A 379 45.37 34.28 -26.06
N ASN A 380 45.47 35.60 -26.15
CA ASN A 380 44.76 36.51 -25.24
C ASN A 380 43.25 36.46 -25.47
N ASP A 381 42.81 36.55 -26.73
CA ASP A 381 41.39 36.47 -27.09
C ASP A 381 40.78 35.12 -26.69
N LEU A 382 41.51 34.02 -26.93
CA LEU A 382 41.10 32.67 -26.51
C LEU A 382 40.99 32.56 -24.99
N LYS A 383 41.93 33.13 -24.23
CA LYS A 383 41.91 33.14 -22.76
C LYS A 383 40.75 33.98 -22.22
N LEU A 384 40.48 35.14 -22.83
CA LEU A 384 39.38 36.02 -22.44
C LEU A 384 38.03 35.33 -22.66
N ALA A 385 37.79 34.80 -23.85
CA ALA A 385 36.56 34.07 -24.18
C ALA A 385 36.37 32.82 -23.29
N THR A 386 37.46 32.10 -22.99
CA THR A 386 37.43 30.97 -22.05
C THR A 386 37.04 31.41 -20.63
N SER A 387 37.56 32.54 -20.16
CA SER A 387 37.21 33.08 -18.84
C SER A 387 35.77 33.56 -18.80
N GLU A 388 35.28 34.18 -19.87
CA GLU A 388 33.90 34.64 -20.01
C GLU A 388 32.93 33.46 -19.97
N TYR A 389 33.17 32.43 -20.81
CA TYR A 389 32.41 31.18 -20.78
C TYR A 389 32.37 30.56 -19.37
N ARG A 390 33.51 30.55 -18.67
CA ARG A 390 33.59 30.02 -17.31
C ARG A 390 32.84 30.83 -16.26
N SER A 391 32.55 32.10 -16.54
CA SER A 391 31.82 32.98 -15.63
C SER A 391 30.31 32.93 -15.81
N GLU A 392 29.80 32.39 -16.93
CA GLU A 392 28.36 32.31 -17.18
C GLU A 392 27.67 31.19 -16.39
N GLY A 393 26.44 31.41 -15.93
CA GLY A 393 25.55 30.35 -15.44
C GLY A 393 24.84 29.59 -16.57
N GLY A 394 24.15 28.51 -16.25
CA GLY A 394 23.27 27.78 -17.15
C GLY A 394 24.00 26.84 -18.12
N ARG A 395 25.24 26.44 -17.79
CA ARG A 395 26.02 25.48 -18.58
C ARG A 395 25.71 24.05 -18.17
N GLY A 396 25.52 23.84 -16.87
CA GLY A 396 25.28 22.53 -16.29
C GLY A 396 26.50 21.61 -16.33
N VAL A 397 26.22 20.31 -16.28
CA VAL A 397 27.17 19.22 -15.97
C VAL A 397 28.11 18.80 -17.12
N LYS A 398 28.04 19.45 -18.29
CA LYS A 398 28.91 19.20 -19.46
C LYS A 398 29.82 20.41 -19.78
N ALA A 399 30.00 21.32 -18.83
CA ALA A 399 30.61 22.62 -19.09
C ALA A 399 32.08 22.51 -19.52
N GLU A 400 32.90 21.75 -18.80
CA GLU A 400 34.33 21.60 -19.09
C GLU A 400 34.57 20.56 -20.21
N GLU A 401 33.74 19.52 -20.32
CA GLU A 401 33.81 18.55 -21.42
C GLU A 401 33.61 19.21 -22.80
N VAL A 402 32.51 19.97 -22.98
CA VAL A 402 32.22 20.62 -24.27
C VAL A 402 33.26 21.72 -24.59
N LEU A 403 33.71 22.46 -23.57
CA LEU A 403 34.76 23.46 -23.74
C LEU A 403 36.08 22.80 -24.17
N LYS A 404 36.46 21.67 -23.56
CA LYS A 404 37.65 20.90 -23.94
C LYS A 404 37.59 20.51 -25.41
N GLU A 405 36.49 19.90 -25.87
CA GLU A 405 36.32 19.49 -27.27
C GLU A 405 36.40 20.66 -28.25
N TYR A 406 35.85 21.81 -27.88
CA TYR A 406 35.99 23.03 -28.69
C TYR A 406 37.45 23.51 -28.75
N LEU A 407 38.13 23.63 -27.60
CA LEU A 407 39.50 24.14 -27.55
C LEU A 407 40.51 23.19 -28.19
N GLU A 408 40.27 21.87 -28.20
CA GLU A 408 41.08 20.89 -28.93
C GLU A 408 40.99 21.12 -30.45
N ARG A 409 39.79 21.41 -30.98
CA ARG A 409 39.63 21.79 -32.40
C ARG A 409 40.39 23.08 -32.73
N LYS A 410 40.43 24.04 -31.80
CA LYS A 410 41.17 25.31 -31.96
C LYS A 410 42.67 25.19 -31.76
N ALA A 411 43.16 24.13 -31.12
CA ALA A 411 44.59 23.91 -30.95
C ALA A 411 45.33 23.78 -32.30
N ILE A 412 44.69 23.17 -33.30
CA ILE A 412 45.27 23.01 -34.65
C ILE A 412 45.48 24.39 -35.30
N ILE A 413 44.47 25.26 -35.22
CA ILE A 413 44.52 26.63 -35.75
C ILE A 413 45.60 27.44 -35.04
N GLY A 414 45.64 27.35 -33.70
CA GLY A 414 46.67 28.00 -32.90
C GLY A 414 48.10 27.57 -33.28
N GLN A 415 48.30 26.29 -33.59
CA GLN A 415 49.61 25.78 -34.05
C GLN A 415 50.01 26.34 -35.42
N THR A 416 49.04 26.53 -36.32
CA THR A 416 49.29 27.17 -37.62
C THR A 416 49.68 28.63 -37.44
N ILE A 417 48.94 29.39 -36.62
CA ILE A 417 49.25 30.80 -36.32
C ILE A 417 50.65 30.92 -35.67
N LEU A 418 50.97 30.07 -34.70
CA LEU A 418 52.28 30.04 -34.04
C LEU A 418 53.43 29.85 -35.03
N SER A 419 53.24 28.95 -35.99
CA SER A 419 54.28 28.63 -36.99
C SER A 419 54.44 29.73 -38.04
N ALA A 420 53.41 30.55 -38.26
CA ALA A 420 53.41 31.65 -39.23
C ALA A 420 53.91 32.98 -38.64
N ASP A 421 53.94 33.12 -37.30
CA ASP A 421 54.31 34.37 -36.64
C ASP A 421 55.84 34.60 -36.66
N GLN A 422 56.27 35.50 -37.54
CA GLN A 422 57.67 35.88 -37.74
C GLN A 422 58.24 36.77 -36.62
N SER A 423 57.40 37.24 -35.69
CA SER A 423 57.86 38.06 -34.56
C SER A 423 58.47 37.23 -33.41
N LEU A 424 58.26 35.91 -33.44
CA LEU A 424 58.75 34.98 -32.42
C LEU A 424 60.00 34.24 -32.92
N THR A 425 60.98 34.11 -32.05
CA THR A 425 62.14 33.24 -32.28
C THR A 425 61.75 31.76 -32.17
N GLU A 426 62.54 30.86 -32.77
CA GLU A 426 62.29 29.41 -32.61
C GLU A 426 62.27 28.96 -31.15
N ALA A 427 63.06 29.60 -30.28
CA ALA A 427 63.08 29.30 -28.85
C ALA A 427 61.77 29.71 -28.16
N GLU A 428 61.23 30.88 -28.51
CA GLU A 428 59.92 31.34 -28.01
C GLU A 428 58.79 30.48 -28.55
N GLN A 429 58.81 30.10 -29.83
CA GLN A 429 57.81 29.19 -30.41
C GLN A 429 57.79 27.82 -29.70
N ARG A 430 58.95 27.27 -29.36
CA ARG A 430 59.04 26.02 -28.58
C ARG A 430 58.50 26.18 -27.16
N ALA A 431 58.80 27.31 -26.50
CA ALA A 431 58.29 27.60 -25.16
C ALA A 431 56.76 27.73 -25.14
N GLU A 432 56.18 28.42 -26.12
CA GLU A 432 54.72 28.55 -26.27
C GLU A 432 54.04 27.21 -26.58
N ALA A 433 54.64 26.38 -27.44
CA ALA A 433 54.15 25.04 -27.71
C ALA A 433 54.16 24.15 -26.44
N GLU A 434 55.18 24.28 -25.59
CA GLU A 434 55.24 23.58 -24.31
C GLU A 434 54.18 24.09 -23.33
N GLN A 435 53.96 25.41 -23.27
CA GLN A 435 52.90 26.02 -22.45
C GLN A 435 51.51 25.56 -22.91
N ALA A 436 51.24 25.55 -24.21
CA ALA A 436 49.99 25.06 -24.78
C ALA A 436 49.73 23.58 -24.41
N LYS A 437 50.78 22.76 -24.37
CA LYS A 437 50.69 21.36 -23.92
C LYS A 437 50.34 21.24 -22.43
N ARG A 438 50.89 22.11 -21.57
CA ARG A 438 50.54 22.16 -20.14
C ARG A 438 49.07 22.56 -19.96
N GLU A 439 48.65 23.62 -20.64
CA GLU A 439 47.25 24.09 -20.60
C GLU A 439 46.27 23.03 -21.14
N ALA A 440 46.66 22.23 -22.14
CA ALA A 440 45.85 21.12 -22.64
C ALA A 440 45.70 20.01 -21.59
N SER A 441 46.77 19.67 -20.87
CA SER A 441 46.72 18.70 -19.77
C SER A 441 45.84 19.20 -18.62
N GLU A 442 45.90 20.49 -18.28
CA GLU A 442 45.03 21.07 -17.25
C GLU A 442 43.55 21.03 -17.66
N ARG A 443 43.25 21.28 -18.94
CA ARG A 443 41.89 21.17 -19.49
C ARG A 443 41.38 19.74 -19.44
N GLU A 444 42.22 18.77 -19.79
CA GLU A 444 41.89 17.35 -19.67
C GLU A 444 41.59 16.96 -18.22
N ASN A 445 42.38 17.44 -17.26
CA ASN A 445 42.13 17.21 -15.84
C ASN A 445 40.79 17.80 -15.37
N ARG A 446 40.44 19.02 -15.81
CA ARG A 446 39.16 19.66 -15.44
C ARG A 446 37.94 18.91 -15.97
N ALA A 447 37.97 18.51 -17.24
CA ALA A 447 36.88 17.72 -17.82
C ALA A 447 36.75 16.35 -17.12
N MET A 448 37.89 15.74 -16.75
CA MET A 448 37.89 14.49 -15.98
C MET A 448 37.33 14.69 -14.57
N GLU A 449 37.68 15.78 -13.88
CA GLU A 449 37.16 16.13 -12.56
C GLU A 449 35.64 16.36 -12.59
N GLU A 450 35.13 17.10 -13.58
CA GLU A 450 33.68 17.28 -13.81
C GLU A 450 32.98 15.92 -13.96
N GLN A 451 33.52 15.04 -14.81
CA GLN A 451 32.94 13.71 -15.04
C GLN A 451 32.98 12.83 -13.79
N LEU A 452 34.07 12.88 -13.01
CA LEU A 452 34.21 12.13 -11.77
C LEU A 452 33.18 12.60 -10.73
N VAL A 453 33.01 13.91 -10.54
CA VAL A 453 32.02 14.46 -9.61
C VAL A 453 30.60 14.00 -9.96
N VAL A 454 30.25 14.04 -11.25
CA VAL A 454 28.95 13.54 -11.73
C VAL A 454 28.79 12.04 -11.47
N GLN A 455 29.83 11.24 -11.74
CA GLN A 455 29.79 9.79 -11.55
C GLN A 455 29.70 9.39 -10.06
N GLU A 456 30.43 10.08 -9.19
CA GLU A 456 30.35 9.89 -7.74
C GLU A 456 28.96 10.22 -7.22
N ARG A 457 28.33 11.30 -7.70
CA ARG A 457 26.97 11.67 -7.32
C ARG A 457 25.93 10.66 -7.77
N LEU A 458 26.01 10.18 -9.00
CA LEU A 458 25.12 9.11 -9.46
C LEU A 458 25.27 7.82 -8.64
N ARG A 459 26.50 7.44 -8.24
CA ARG A 459 26.70 6.31 -7.33
C ARG A 459 26.10 6.57 -5.96
N ALA A 460 26.24 7.79 -5.42
CA ALA A 460 25.69 8.16 -4.14
C ALA A 460 24.15 8.13 -4.16
N ASP A 461 23.53 8.58 -5.26
CA ASP A 461 22.09 8.51 -5.44
C ASP A 461 21.60 7.06 -5.41
N GLN A 462 22.21 6.16 -6.19
CA GLN A 462 21.85 4.73 -6.18
C GLN A 462 21.96 4.09 -4.79
N GLN A 463 23.01 4.44 -4.03
CA GLN A 463 23.17 3.96 -2.67
C GLN A 463 22.05 4.50 -1.75
N ARG A 464 21.72 5.78 -1.88
CA ARG A 464 20.64 6.43 -1.12
C ARG A 464 19.28 5.83 -1.45
N THR A 465 18.99 5.59 -2.74
CA THR A 465 17.80 4.88 -3.22
C THR A 465 17.65 3.55 -2.51
N TYR A 466 18.72 2.75 -2.50
CA TYR A 466 18.73 1.46 -1.86
C TYR A 466 18.42 1.56 -0.36
N GLU A 467 19.11 2.46 0.34
CA GLU A 467 18.92 2.67 1.78
C GLU A 467 17.49 3.11 2.10
N GLU A 468 16.89 4.01 1.31
CA GLU A 468 15.52 4.47 1.51
C GLU A 468 14.50 3.33 1.29
N ASN A 469 14.69 2.53 0.24
CA ASN A 469 13.86 1.35 -0.03
C ASN A 469 13.93 0.35 1.14
N VAL A 470 15.13 0.08 1.65
CA VAL A 470 15.36 -0.81 2.79
C VAL A 470 14.71 -0.26 4.06
N ASN A 471 14.92 1.02 4.38
CA ASN A 471 14.41 1.63 5.59
C ASN A 471 12.88 1.61 5.64
N GLN A 472 12.21 2.06 4.57
CA GLN A 472 10.74 2.08 4.54
C GLN A 472 10.14 0.67 4.52
N LEU A 473 10.82 -0.28 3.88
CA LEU A 473 10.41 -1.68 3.90
C LEU A 473 10.49 -2.27 5.31
N MET A 474 11.59 -2.04 6.03
CA MET A 474 11.75 -2.50 7.41
C MET A 474 10.66 -1.93 8.33
N GLU A 475 10.41 -0.63 8.27
CA GLU A 475 9.36 0.00 9.08
C GLU A 475 7.99 -0.63 8.82
N ARG A 476 7.69 -0.97 7.56
CA ARG A 476 6.44 -1.65 7.23
C ARG A 476 6.41 -3.08 7.76
N MET A 477 7.47 -3.85 7.57
CA MET A 477 7.54 -5.23 8.07
C MET A 477 7.35 -5.28 9.58
N GLU A 478 7.95 -4.35 10.32
CA GLU A 478 7.75 -4.22 11.77
C GLU A 478 6.29 -3.92 12.13
N ARG A 479 5.64 -2.99 11.42
CA ARG A 479 4.21 -2.69 11.60
C ARG A 479 3.33 -3.91 11.32
N ASP A 480 3.59 -4.63 10.24
CA ASP A 480 2.83 -5.82 9.83
C ASP A 480 2.98 -6.94 10.87
N ILE A 481 4.18 -7.13 11.42
CA ILE A 481 4.47 -8.06 12.50
C ILE A 481 3.67 -7.70 13.77
N ILE A 482 3.70 -6.43 14.20
CA ILE A 482 2.97 -5.99 15.39
C ILE A 482 1.47 -6.27 15.24
N ASN A 483 0.91 -5.97 14.06
CA ASN A 483 -0.49 -6.22 13.76
C ASN A 483 -0.82 -7.72 13.77
N ALA A 484 0.05 -8.56 13.21
CA ALA A 484 -0.12 -10.01 13.22
C ALA A 484 -0.13 -10.59 14.64
N LEU A 485 0.80 -10.16 15.50
CA LEU A 485 0.85 -10.59 16.90
C LEU A 485 -0.39 -10.17 17.69
N ALA A 486 -0.84 -8.93 17.53
CA ALA A 486 -2.06 -8.43 18.19
C ALA A 486 -3.28 -9.28 17.80
N GLU A 487 -3.36 -9.70 16.54
CA GLU A 487 -4.42 -10.59 16.05
C GLU A 487 -4.29 -12.02 16.60
N HIS A 488 -3.07 -12.55 16.69
CA HIS A 488 -2.80 -13.82 17.38
C HIS A 488 -3.26 -13.79 18.84
N ASP A 489 -2.93 -12.73 19.57
CA ASP A 489 -3.34 -12.56 20.96
C ASP A 489 -4.85 -12.46 21.11
N ARG A 490 -5.53 -11.76 20.21
CA ARG A 490 -7.00 -11.70 20.18
C ARG A 490 -7.61 -13.09 20.07
N VAL A 491 -7.16 -13.89 19.12
CA VAL A 491 -7.67 -15.25 18.89
C VAL A 491 -7.38 -16.14 20.09
N LEU A 492 -6.16 -16.05 20.66
CA LEU A 492 -5.78 -16.80 21.84
C LEU A 492 -6.66 -16.48 23.05
N GLN A 493 -6.90 -15.19 23.32
CA GLN A 493 -7.78 -14.75 24.41
C GLN A 493 -9.22 -15.23 24.22
N ALA A 494 -9.74 -15.18 23.00
CA ALA A 494 -11.07 -15.69 22.70
C ALA A 494 -11.19 -17.21 22.95
N ARG A 495 -10.14 -17.98 22.61
CA ARG A 495 -10.08 -19.43 22.86
C ARG A 495 -9.98 -19.77 24.34
N LEU A 496 -9.14 -19.05 25.08
CA LEU A 496 -9.03 -19.21 26.54
C LEU A 496 -10.36 -18.94 27.25
N LYS A 497 -11.08 -17.89 26.84
CA LYS A 497 -12.42 -17.60 27.38
C LYS A 497 -13.41 -18.74 27.09
N GLU A 498 -13.48 -19.20 25.84
CA GLU A 498 -14.40 -20.29 25.46
C GLU A 498 -14.06 -21.62 26.16
N GLN A 499 -12.78 -21.90 26.39
CA GLN A 499 -12.34 -23.06 27.15
C GLN A 499 -12.82 -22.99 28.61
N ASN A 500 -12.67 -21.84 29.26
CA ASN A 500 -13.17 -21.65 30.62
C ASN A 500 -14.69 -21.83 30.70
N ASP A 501 -15.44 -21.32 29.71
CA ASP A 501 -16.88 -21.50 29.65
C ASP A 501 -17.29 -22.97 29.45
N LEU A 502 -16.53 -23.74 28.66
CA LEU A 502 -16.73 -25.18 28.48
C LEU A 502 -16.55 -25.95 29.79
N LEU A 503 -15.50 -25.64 30.55
CA LEU A 503 -15.24 -26.23 31.87
C LEU A 503 -16.36 -25.91 32.86
N GLN A 504 -16.79 -24.65 32.94
CA GLN A 504 -17.90 -24.24 33.82
C GLN A 504 -19.23 -24.90 33.45
N GLN A 505 -19.43 -25.26 32.18
CA GLN A 505 -20.63 -25.94 31.68
C GLN A 505 -20.53 -27.48 31.74
N GLY A 506 -19.43 -28.04 32.24
CA GLY A 506 -19.25 -29.50 32.39
C GLY A 506 -18.94 -30.24 31.09
N PHE A 507 -18.26 -29.58 30.13
CA PHE A 507 -17.82 -30.18 28.86
C PHE A 507 -16.31 -30.44 28.85
N ASP A 508 -15.82 -31.24 29.79
CA ASP A 508 -14.37 -31.48 30.01
C ASP A 508 -13.65 -32.00 28.76
N ASP A 509 -14.21 -32.98 28.07
CA ASP A 509 -13.61 -33.55 26.84
C ASP A 509 -13.39 -32.49 25.75
N ARG A 510 -14.35 -31.57 25.58
CA ARG A 510 -14.26 -30.48 24.60
C ARG A 510 -13.29 -29.40 25.06
N ALA A 511 -13.24 -29.10 26.36
CA ALA A 511 -12.25 -28.18 26.92
C ALA A 511 -10.82 -28.71 26.75
N HIS A 512 -10.61 -30.03 26.89
CA HIS A 512 -9.34 -30.68 26.60
C HIS A 512 -8.98 -30.65 25.11
N GLN A 513 -9.94 -30.83 24.21
CA GLN A 513 -9.71 -30.64 22.78
C GLN A 513 -9.29 -29.20 22.47
N MET A 514 -9.97 -28.21 23.07
CA MET A 514 -9.64 -26.79 22.90
C MET A 514 -8.27 -26.42 23.48
N GLN A 515 -7.82 -27.10 24.54
CA GLN A 515 -6.45 -26.92 25.06
C GLN A 515 -5.39 -27.21 23.99
N ARG A 516 -5.58 -28.26 23.18
CA ARG A 516 -4.66 -28.59 22.09
C ARG A 516 -4.62 -27.50 21.02
N GLU A 517 -5.76 -26.90 20.69
CA GLU A 517 -5.82 -25.74 19.78
C GLU A 517 -5.07 -24.53 20.38
N ILE A 518 -5.27 -24.26 21.67
CA ILE A 518 -4.59 -23.17 22.40
C ILE A 518 -3.07 -23.38 22.39
N ASP A 519 -2.61 -24.60 22.65
CA ASP A 519 -1.18 -24.92 22.66
C ASP A 519 -0.57 -24.81 21.26
N ALA A 520 -1.30 -25.23 20.22
CA ALA A 520 -0.91 -25.03 18.83
C ALA A 520 -0.82 -23.54 18.46
N LEU A 521 -1.78 -22.71 18.90
CA LEU A 521 -1.76 -21.26 18.68
C LEU A 521 -0.58 -20.58 19.40
N LYS A 522 -0.26 -21.00 20.63
CA LYS A 522 0.92 -20.51 21.37
C LYS A 522 2.21 -20.91 20.67
N GLY A 523 2.31 -22.15 20.21
CA GLY A 523 3.46 -22.63 19.44
C GLY A 523 3.64 -21.86 18.13
N ALA A 524 2.56 -21.63 17.38
CA ALA A 524 2.60 -20.85 16.15
C ALA A 524 3.05 -19.40 16.40
N LYS A 525 2.54 -18.76 17.46
CA LYS A 525 2.97 -17.41 17.86
C LYS A 525 4.47 -17.38 18.19
N ALA A 526 4.97 -18.33 18.99
CA ALA A 526 6.38 -18.40 19.35
C ALA A 526 7.28 -18.60 18.12
N GLN A 527 6.89 -19.46 17.18
CA GLN A 527 7.62 -19.65 15.92
C GLN A 527 7.62 -18.38 15.06
N GLU A 528 6.51 -17.65 15.01
CA GLU A 528 6.42 -16.39 14.28
C GLU A 528 7.27 -15.30 14.94
N GLU A 529 7.41 -15.32 16.28
CA GLU A 529 8.32 -14.47 17.04
C GLU A 529 9.80 -14.79 16.81
N GLU A 530 10.16 -16.07 16.73
CA GLU A 530 11.53 -16.52 16.46
C GLU A 530 11.97 -16.30 15.01
N LYS A 531 11.04 -16.40 14.04
CA LYS A 531 11.35 -16.24 12.61
C LYS A 531 11.50 -14.78 12.18
N LYS A 532 11.10 -13.80 12.99
CA LYS A 532 11.15 -12.37 12.64
C LYS A 532 12.52 -11.89 12.17
N PRO A 533 13.63 -12.15 12.91
CA PRO A 533 14.93 -11.65 12.53
C PRO A 533 15.41 -12.26 11.21
N SER A 534 15.14 -13.55 11.01
CA SER A 534 15.51 -14.27 9.79
C SER A 534 14.73 -13.79 8.57
N PHE A 535 13.43 -13.55 8.69
CA PHE A 535 12.60 -13.07 7.57
C PHE A 535 12.99 -11.65 7.15
N MET A 536 13.26 -10.76 8.11
CA MET A 536 13.80 -9.44 7.82
C MET A 536 15.17 -9.52 7.15
N SER A 537 16.07 -10.39 7.63
CA SER A 537 17.37 -10.62 6.99
C SER A 537 17.24 -11.09 5.55
N THR A 538 16.35 -12.05 5.25
CA THR A 538 16.16 -12.54 3.88
C THR A 538 15.59 -11.46 2.96
N ALA A 539 14.64 -10.66 3.43
CA ALA A 539 14.13 -9.52 2.65
C ALA A 539 15.24 -8.50 2.35
N LEU A 540 16.12 -8.23 3.32
CA LEU A 540 17.29 -7.37 3.14
C LEU A 540 18.29 -7.96 2.14
N ASP A 541 18.56 -9.26 2.22
CA ASP A 541 19.47 -9.96 1.30
C ASP A 541 18.92 -9.94 -0.13
N THR A 542 17.61 -10.13 -0.31
CA THR A 542 16.96 -10.08 -1.62
C THR A 542 17.05 -8.69 -2.24
N VAL A 543 16.72 -7.63 -1.48
CA VAL A 543 16.83 -6.25 -1.93
C VAL A 543 18.30 -5.85 -2.14
N GLY A 544 19.20 -6.29 -1.26
CA GLY A 544 20.65 -6.05 -1.33
C GLY A 544 21.31 -6.72 -2.53
N THR A 545 20.97 -7.98 -2.82
CA THR A 545 21.45 -8.69 -4.01
C THR A 545 20.96 -7.98 -5.27
N ALA A 546 19.70 -7.54 -5.31
CA ALA A 546 19.18 -6.82 -6.46
C ALA A 546 19.85 -5.44 -6.65
N ALA A 547 20.21 -4.74 -5.58
CA ALA A 547 20.98 -3.48 -5.67
C ALA A 547 22.31 -3.67 -6.41
N THR A 548 22.96 -4.82 -6.26
CA THR A 548 24.19 -5.14 -7.04
C THR A 548 23.92 -5.40 -8.52
N LEU A 549 22.68 -5.70 -8.92
CA LEU A 549 22.29 -5.86 -10.33
C LEU A 549 21.97 -4.52 -11.00
N PHE A 550 21.64 -3.49 -10.22
CA PHE A 550 21.39 -2.11 -10.68
C PHE A 550 22.67 -1.25 -10.69
N LEU A 551 23.86 -1.87 -10.65
CA LEU A 551 25.16 -1.20 -10.75
C LEU A 551 25.20 -0.25 -11.97
N PRO A 552 25.91 0.89 -11.85
CA PRO A 552 25.81 1.98 -12.81
C PRO A 552 26.28 1.53 -14.20
N GLY A 553 25.30 1.29 -15.07
CA GLY A 553 25.46 1.12 -16.51
C GLY A 553 25.41 2.44 -17.27
N ILE A 554 25.52 3.59 -16.59
CA ILE A 554 25.60 4.91 -17.24
C ILE A 554 27.04 5.14 -17.70
N LEU A 555 27.47 4.33 -18.68
CA LEU A 555 28.38 4.85 -19.70
C LEU A 555 27.50 5.64 -20.66
N PRO A 556 27.73 6.95 -20.87
CA PRO A 556 27.15 7.60 -22.03
C PRO A 556 27.60 6.80 -23.25
N LYS A 557 26.68 6.16 -23.97
CA LYS A 557 26.93 5.58 -25.30
C LYS A 557 27.12 6.68 -26.36
N VAL A 558 27.81 7.75 -26.02
CA VAL A 558 28.16 8.85 -26.91
C VAL A 558 29.66 9.11 -26.73
N GLY A 559 30.44 8.82 -27.76
CA GLY A 559 31.88 9.10 -27.80
C GLY A 559 32.77 7.91 -27.42
N GLY A 560 32.99 6.98 -28.36
CA GLY A 560 33.97 5.91 -28.20
C GLY A 560 35.40 6.46 -28.13
N MET A 561 35.91 6.78 -26.94
CA MET A 561 37.34 6.95 -26.67
C MET A 561 37.77 6.67 -25.22
N ALA A 562 36.86 6.54 -24.26
CA ALA A 562 37.20 6.34 -22.84
C ALA A 562 37.70 4.92 -22.46
N VAL A 563 37.46 3.90 -23.31
CA VAL A 563 37.87 2.50 -23.01
C VAL A 563 39.39 2.30 -23.04
N LYS A 564 40.17 3.24 -23.59
CA LYS A 564 41.63 3.08 -23.71
C LYS A 564 42.45 3.49 -22.48
N TRP A 565 41.87 4.14 -21.47
CA TRP A 565 42.65 4.68 -20.34
C TRP A 565 42.59 3.84 -19.06
N LEU A 566 41.56 2.99 -18.90
CA LEU A 566 41.45 2.11 -17.73
C LEU A 566 42.41 0.90 -17.74
N SER A 567 43.10 0.62 -18.85
CA SER A 567 44.05 -0.49 -18.97
C SER A 567 45.51 -0.12 -18.67
N LYS A 568 45.76 1.04 -18.03
CA LYS A 568 47.12 1.47 -17.66
C LYS A 568 47.41 1.45 -16.15
N TRP A 569 46.41 1.08 -15.34
CA TRP A 569 46.50 0.97 -13.88
C TRP A 569 45.92 -0.34 -13.35
N PHE A 570 45.95 -1.40 -14.17
CA PHE A 570 45.87 -2.80 -13.75
C PHE A 570 46.91 -3.62 -14.51
#